data_AF-A0A8T7FW38-F1
#
_entry.id   AF-A0A8T7FW38-F1
#
_cell.length_a   1.000
_cell.length_b   1.000
_cell.length_c   1.000
_cell.angle_alpha   90.00
_cell.angle_beta   90.00
_cell.angle_gamma   90.00
#
_symmetry.space_group_name_H-M   'P 1'
#
loop_
_entity.id
_entity.type
_entity.pdbx_description
1 polymer ?
#
loop_
_entity_poly.entity_id
_entity_poly.type
_entity_poly.pdbx_seq_one_letter_code
_entity_poly.pdbx_strand_id
1 'polypeptide(L)' 'MNYSPLPYLDPGSGSIIIQLALAALLGLGVFVRSQWTRIKKMFGIKPKQMDENEENDDVEKQ' A
#
# COMPACT_ATOMS: atom_id res chain seq x y z
N MET A 1 23.70 -16.84 43.95
CA MET A 1 23.50 -16.95 42.49
C MET A 1 22.40 -15.97 42.12
N ASN A 2 22.73 -14.85 41.48
CA ASN A 2 21.73 -13.85 41.11
C ASN A 2 21.09 -14.27 39.79
N TYR A 3 19.90 -14.85 39.87
CA TYR A 3 19.06 -15.14 38.71
C TYR A 3 18.33 -13.85 38.34
N SER A 4 18.74 -13.22 37.24
CA SER A 4 17.97 -12.15 36.61
C SER A 4 17.01 -12.82 35.64
N PRO A 5 15.68 -12.76 35.84
CA PRO A 5 14.74 -13.30 34.87
C PRO A 5 14.94 -12.59 33.53
N LEU A 6 14.93 -13.35 32.44
CA LEU A 6 14.88 -12.75 31.11
C LEU A 6 13.65 -11.85 31.07
N PRO A 7 13.76 -10.59 30.61
CA PRO A 7 12.61 -9.73 30.40
C PRO A 7 11.78 -10.33 29.26
N TYR A 8 10.99 -11.34 29.60
CA TYR A 8 10.00 -11.93 28.73
C TYR A 8 8.96 -10.84 28.56
N LEU A 9 8.81 -10.39 27.33
CA LEU A 9 7.71 -9.54 26.97
C LEU A 9 6.46 -10.34 27.30
N ASP A 10 5.78 -9.96 28.39
CA ASP A 10 4.53 -10.54 28.89
C ASP A 10 3.65 -10.95 27.71
N PRO A 11 3.02 -12.14 27.66
CA PRO A 11 2.30 -12.64 26.49
C PRO A 11 1.30 -11.63 25.86
N GLY A 12 0.78 -10.67 26.64
CA GLY A 12 -0.01 -9.55 26.10
C GLY A 12 0.78 -8.41 25.44
N SER A 13 2.03 -8.16 25.84
CA SER A 13 2.93 -7.13 25.29
C SER A 13 3.98 -7.65 24.30
N GLY A 14 4.23 -8.96 24.26
CA GLY A 14 5.25 -9.59 23.40
C GLY A 14 5.06 -9.44 21.90
N SER A 15 3.85 -9.15 21.45
CA SER A 15 3.54 -8.99 20.02
C SER A 15 3.33 -7.55 19.58
N ILE A 16 3.48 -6.55 20.45
CA ILE A 16 3.22 -5.14 20.09
C ILE A 16 4.17 -4.65 18.98
N ILE A 17 5.44 -5.05 19.02
CA ILE A 17 6.42 -4.66 18.00
C ILE A 17 6.04 -5.25 16.64
N ILE A 18 5.63 -6.52 16.60
CA ILE A 18 5.18 -7.18 15.37
C ILE A 18 3.89 -6.54 14.86
N GLN A 19 2.94 -6.20 15.75
CA GLN A 19 1.69 -5.55 15.39
C GLN A 19 1.92 -4.14 14.84
N LEU A 20 2.81 -3.35 15.45
CA LEU A 20 3.21 -2.04 14.95
C LEU A 20 3.90 -2.14 13.59
N ALA A 21 4.78 -3.13 13.41
CA ALA A 21 5.44 -3.37 12.13
C ALA A 21 4.41 -3.71 11.04
N LEU A 22 3.47 -4.62 11.33
CA LEU A 22 2.40 -4.99 10.41
C LEU A 22 1.48 -3.81 10.11
N ALA A 23 1.06 -3.05 11.12
CA ALA A 23 0.22 -1.87 10.96
C ALA A 23 0.93 -0.78 10.13
N ALA A 24 2.22 -0.56 10.35
CA ALA A 24 3.02 0.38 9.56
C ALA A 24 3.15 -0.07 8.10
N LEU A 25 3.41 -1.36 7.84
CA LEU A 25 3.50 -1.90 6.48
C LEU A 25 2.18 -1.80 5.73
N LEU A 26 1.07 -2.18 6.37
CA LEU A 26 -0.28 -2.07 5.81
C LEU A 26 -0.67 -0.62 5.56
N GLY A 27 -0.45 0.26 6.56
CA GLY A 27 -0.72 1.68 6.45
C GLY A 27 0.07 2.34 5.33
N LEU A 28 1.36 2.04 5.22
CA LEU A 28 2.22 2.56 4.15
C LEU A 28 1.79 2.02 2.79
N GLY A 29 1.45 0.73 2.68
CA GLY A 29 0.98 0.12 1.44
C GLY A 29 -0.30 0.79 0.92
N VAL A 30 -1.29 0.98 1.80
CA VAL A 30 -2.55 1.67 1.46
C VAL A 30 -2.29 3.14 1.10
N PHE A 31 -1.45 3.84 1.87
CA PHE A 31 -1.12 5.24 1.61
C PHE A 31 -0.45 5.42 0.23
N VAL A 32 0.55 4.60 -0.09
CA VAL A 32 1.22 4.60 -1.40
C VAL A 32 0.23 4.29 -2.52
N ARG A 33 -0.65 3.29 -2.32
CA ARG A 33 -1.68 2.94 -3.31
C ARG A 33 -2.67 4.09 -3.56
N SER A 34 -3.12 4.76 -2.50
CA SER A 34 -4.01 5.93 -2.59
C SER A 34 -3.34 7.09 -3.33
N GLN A 35 -2.06 7.33 -3.06
CA GLN A 35 -1.30 8.44 -3.63
C GLN A 35 -0.62 8.10 -4.97
N TRP A 36 -0.86 6.93 -5.56
CA TRP A 36 -0.19 6.44 -6.77
C TRP A 36 -0.26 7.46 -7.93
N THR A 37 -1.38 8.16 -8.09
CA THR A 37 -1.56 9.20 -9.12
C THR A 37 -0.68 10.43 -8.87
N ARG A 38 -0.51 10.83 -7.61
CA ARG A 38 0.34 11.96 -7.22
C ARG A 38 1.81 11.60 -7.37
N ILE A 39 2.19 10.39 -6.97
CA ILE A 39 3.54 9.85 -7.15
C ILE A 39 3.89 9.83 -8.65
N LYS A 40 3.05 9.23 -9.50
CA LYS A 40 3.24 9.24 -10.97
C LYS A 40 3.40 10.66 -11.52
N LYS A 41 2.59 11.62 -11.05
CA LYS A 41 2.67 13.03 -11.46
C LYS A 41 4.00 13.68 -11.05
N MET A 42 4.52 13.42 -9.84
CA MET A 42 5.82 13.93 -9.39
C MET A 42 6.98 13.36 -10.21
N PHE A 43 6.88 12.10 -10.64
CA PHE A 43 7.87 11.45 -11.50
C PHE A 43 7.70 11.82 -13.00
N GLY A 44 6.86 12.80 -13.33
CA GLY A 44 6.65 13.23 -14.72
C GLY A 44 5.93 12.20 -15.60
N ILE A 45 5.45 11.10 -15.01
CA ILE A 45 4.69 10.06 -15.70
C ILE A 45 3.28 10.60 -15.90
N LYS A 46 3.01 11.12 -17.10
CA LYS A 46 1.65 11.51 -17.49
C LYS A 46 0.77 10.26 -17.35
N PRO A 47 -0.37 10.31 -16.63
CA PRO A 47 -1.31 9.20 -16.69
C PRO A 47 -1.66 9.01 -18.16
N LYS A 48 -1.45 7.79 -18.68
CA LYS A 48 -2.05 7.39 -19.95
C LYS A 48 -3.54 7.62 -19.74
N GLN A 49 -4.08 8.66 -20.38
CA GLN A 49 -5.51 8.78 -20.56
C GLN A 49 -5.88 7.44 -21.18
N MET A 50 -6.59 6.61 -20.43
CA MET A 50 -7.37 5.56 -21.05
C MET A 50 -8.44 6.37 -21.77
N ASP A 51 -8.22 6.59 -23.06
CA ASP A 51 -9.24 7.10 -23.96
C ASP A 51 -10.44 6.17 -23.81
N GLU A 52 -11.46 6.62 -23.09
CA GLU A 52 -12.79 6.00 -23.04
C GLU A 52 -13.54 6.30 -24.36
N ASN A 53 -12.89 6.13 -25.51
CA ASN A 53 -13.46 6.40 -26.85
C ASN A 53 -12.92 5.45 -27.94
N GLU A 54 -12.82 4.15 -27.64
CA GLU A 54 -12.66 3.09 -28.68
C GLU A 54 -13.81 2.08 -28.57
N GLU A 55 -15.04 2.57 -28.49
CA GLU A 55 -16.23 1.77 -28.79
C GLU A 55 -17.18 2.65 -29.59
N ASN A 56 -17.26 2.40 -30.91
CA ASN A 56 -18.27 2.80 -31.93
C ASN A 56 -17.62 3.24 -33.26
N ASP A 57 -16.92 2.33 -33.95
CA ASP A 57 -16.59 2.53 -35.37
C ASP A 57 -16.65 1.21 -36.17
N ASP A 58 -17.62 0.34 -35.86
CA ASP A 58 -17.86 -0.91 -36.62
C ASP A 58 -19.37 -1.18 -36.84
N VAL A 59 -20.18 -0.14 -37.04
CA VAL A 59 -21.53 -0.31 -37.62
C VAL A 59 -21.74 0.71 -38.72
N GLU A 60 -22.03 0.19 -39.91
CA GLU A 60 -22.63 0.87 -41.07
C GLU A 60 -21.70 1.31 -42.21
N LYS A 61 -21.25 0.31 -42.98
CA LYS A 61 -21.25 0.41 -44.44
C LYS A 61 -21.84 -0.86 -45.06
N GLN A 62 -23.14 -0.81 -45.38
CA GLN A 62 -23.77 -1.61 -46.43
C GLN A 62 -24.23 -0.66 -47.54
#